data_AF-A0A7Y4CRK0-F1
#
_entry.id   AF-A0A7Y4CRK0-F1
#
_cell.length_a   1.000
_cell.length_b   1.000
_cell.length_c   1.000
_cell.angle_alpha   90.00
_cell.angle_beta   90.00
_cell.angle_gamma   90.00
#
_symmetry.space_group_name_H-M   'P 1'
#
loop_
_entity.id
_entity.type
_entity.pdbx_description
1 polymer ?
#
loop_
_entity_poly.entity_id
_entity_poly.type
_entity_poly.pdbx_seq_one_letter_code
_entity_poly.pdbx_strand_id
1 'polypeptide(L)'
;MMYKIKLDERPVGYAVAPAKSGDRAAVEYRGLTVQSEGREFIRKVKSLDAILSKLPTAFQPHTIKTFVATINNDLEAKIYINESDVLAKISVSRVGEIEKGDPVRLNDILHVQEVSFEGIEFPKNCAYLVLLNHGWDRVFYYDFGPLLENENKREIDYSVTDFLSYGYSRALFYETYDVSEDDWKKVTSSGWFPFAFTTYEQQKSLIQHIIYDWDHSHIIEDINKDFRFGHQQWLDSIFTNTDSSLAKHKGRVEKALEFHNQGDYDTAVHLLYPRLESALRDDFLMSNPDKKGQNQGSLSKHISQNVSNRSYSFSRYFPEQFSTFLTTTFFRNYDPHSDANPASRNSVSHGAIDESAIGMKESLIGFLIFDQIHRYIEFNKSVVAELQKKTCNSDG
;
A
#
# COMPACT_ATOMS: atom_id res chain seq x y z
N MET A 1 -4.71 29.02 12.92
CA MET A 1 -5.09 30.25 12.22
C MET A 1 -4.93 30.06 10.72
N MET A 2 -5.92 30.48 9.92
CA MET A 2 -5.83 30.52 8.46
C MET A 2 -5.36 31.91 8.03
N TYR A 3 -4.38 31.96 7.13
CA TYR A 3 -3.92 33.20 6.49
C TYR A 3 -4.54 33.38 5.11
N LYS A 4 -4.75 34.64 4.72
CA LYS A 4 -5.13 35.02 3.35
C LYS A 4 -4.05 35.95 2.80
N ILE A 5 -3.53 35.63 1.62
CA ILE A 5 -2.55 36.48 0.92
C ILE A 5 -2.91 36.59 -0.56
N LYS A 6 -2.25 37.53 -1.24
CA LYS A 6 -2.26 37.66 -2.70
C LYS A 6 -0.87 37.35 -3.25
N LEU A 7 -0.78 36.45 -4.23
CA LEU A 7 0.48 36.18 -4.92
C LEU A 7 0.74 37.24 -6.01
N ASP A 8 2.01 37.56 -6.23
CA ASP A 8 2.41 38.54 -7.26
C ASP A 8 2.47 37.90 -8.64
N GLU A 9 2.74 36.60 -8.69
CA GLU A 9 2.94 35.84 -9.92
C GLU A 9 2.07 34.58 -9.90
N ARG A 10 1.65 34.16 -11.10
CA ARG A 10 0.87 32.94 -11.31
C ARG A 10 1.82 31.74 -11.34
N PRO A 11 1.76 30.81 -10.36
CA PRO A 11 2.58 29.61 -10.41
C PRO A 11 2.05 28.65 -11.49
N VAL A 12 2.96 28.10 -12.28
CA VAL A 12 2.63 27.22 -13.41
C VAL A 12 3.19 25.80 -13.26
N GLY A 13 4.07 25.57 -12.29
CA GLY A 13 4.71 24.27 -12.03
C GLY A 13 6.23 24.34 -11.93
N TYR A 14 6.85 23.17 -12.02
CA TYR A 14 8.30 23.02 -11.95
C TYR A 14 8.86 22.64 -13.32
N ALA A 15 9.96 23.27 -13.73
CA ALA A 15 10.70 22.82 -14.90
C ALA A 15 11.20 21.38 -14.66
N VAL A 16 10.96 20.51 -15.65
CA VAL A 16 11.37 19.09 -15.64
C VAL A 16 12.86 18.94 -15.99
N ALA A 17 13.39 19.88 -16.77
CA ALA A 17 14.80 19.93 -17.16
C ALA A 17 15.29 21.38 -17.24
N PRO A 18 16.61 21.62 -17.15
CA PRO A 18 17.18 22.93 -17.42
C PRO A 18 16.84 23.41 -18.84
N ALA A 19 16.51 24.69 -18.97
CA ALA A 19 16.27 25.35 -20.25
C ALA A 19 17.00 26.69 -20.27
N LYS A 20 17.46 27.13 -21.45
CA LYS A 20 18.07 28.46 -21.59
C LYS A 20 16.98 29.51 -21.76
N SER A 21 17.35 30.77 -21.53
CA SER A 21 16.47 31.90 -21.83
C SER A 21 16.03 31.86 -23.31
N GLY A 22 14.73 31.89 -23.53
CA GLY A 22 14.11 31.79 -24.87
C GLY A 22 13.76 30.38 -25.33
N ASP A 23 14.25 29.34 -24.64
CA ASP A 23 13.88 27.95 -24.95
C ASP A 23 12.48 27.62 -24.43
N ARG A 24 11.83 26.63 -25.05
CA ARG A 24 10.64 26.01 -24.49
C ARG A 24 11.04 24.98 -23.43
N ALA A 25 10.50 25.12 -22.24
CA ALA A 25 10.71 24.17 -21.15
C ALA A 25 9.46 23.31 -20.92
N ALA A 26 9.65 22.01 -20.69
CA ALA A 26 8.59 21.16 -20.17
C ALA A 26 8.37 21.49 -18.68
N VAL A 27 7.10 21.64 -18.29
CA VAL A 27 6.70 22.00 -16.93
C VAL A 27 5.81 20.91 -16.35
N GLU A 28 6.19 20.39 -15.18
CA GLU A 28 5.37 19.53 -14.35
C GLU A 28 4.50 20.40 -13.44
N TYR A 29 3.22 20.51 -13.77
CA TYR A 29 2.26 21.33 -13.02
C TYR A 29 1.59 20.55 -11.88
N ARG A 30 1.62 19.22 -11.91
CA ARG A 30 1.00 18.33 -10.91
C ARG A 30 1.96 17.22 -10.56
N GLY A 31 2.12 16.95 -9.28
CA GLY A 31 2.99 15.86 -8.82
C GLY A 31 3.17 15.84 -7.32
N LEU A 32 4.09 14.97 -6.89
CA LEU A 32 4.56 14.91 -5.52
C LEU A 32 6.05 14.60 -5.49
N THR A 33 6.67 14.85 -4.34
CA THR A 33 8.05 14.44 -4.05
C THR A 33 8.16 14.10 -2.57
N VAL A 34 8.98 13.10 -2.24
CA VAL A 34 9.25 12.63 -0.88
C VAL A 34 10.67 13.00 -0.47
N GLN A 35 10.92 13.20 0.84
CA GLN A 35 12.21 13.69 1.31
C GLN A 35 13.39 12.76 0.95
N SER A 36 13.12 11.45 0.82
CA SER A 36 14.11 10.46 0.36
C SER A 36 14.62 10.72 -1.07
N GLU A 37 13.90 11.50 -1.90
CA GLU A 37 14.36 11.96 -3.22
C GLU A 37 15.41 13.11 -3.13
N GLY A 38 15.71 13.58 -1.91
CA GLY A 38 16.86 14.44 -1.62
C GLY A 38 16.78 15.83 -2.27
N ARG A 39 17.67 16.10 -3.22
CA ARG A 39 17.78 17.44 -3.83
C ARG A 39 16.52 17.86 -4.58
N GLU A 40 15.81 16.90 -5.16
CA GLU A 40 14.59 17.20 -5.91
C GLU A 40 13.46 17.67 -4.98
N PHE A 41 13.31 16.99 -3.84
CA PHE A 41 12.41 17.43 -2.77
C PHE A 41 12.74 18.84 -2.30
N ILE A 42 14.01 19.12 -1.99
CA ILE A 42 14.45 20.45 -1.54
C ILE A 42 14.17 21.52 -2.60
N ARG A 43 14.45 21.23 -3.88
CA ARG A 43 14.20 22.15 -5.00
C ARG A 43 12.73 22.53 -5.08
N LYS A 44 11.82 21.55 -4.99
CA LYS A 44 10.38 21.78 -5.10
C LYS A 44 9.81 22.48 -3.86
N VAL A 45 10.19 22.07 -2.65
CA VAL A 45 9.71 22.65 -1.38
C VAL A 45 10.18 24.09 -1.19
N LYS A 46 11.36 24.48 -1.70
CA LYS A 46 11.82 25.88 -1.66
C LYS A 46 10.87 26.87 -2.34
N SER A 47 9.99 26.42 -3.24
CA SER A 47 8.97 27.30 -3.81
C SER A 47 8.03 27.89 -2.75
N LEU A 48 7.90 27.23 -1.60
CA LEU A 48 7.10 27.73 -0.48
C LEU A 48 7.65 29.05 0.07
N ASP A 49 8.94 29.37 -0.10
CA ASP A 49 9.54 30.62 0.37
C ASP A 49 8.83 31.87 -0.21
N ALA A 50 8.37 31.79 -1.46
CA ALA A 50 7.60 32.86 -2.10
C ALA A 50 6.25 33.11 -1.41
N ILE A 51 5.65 32.07 -0.84
CA ILE A 51 4.40 32.17 -0.08
C ILE A 51 4.69 32.59 1.36
N LEU A 52 5.67 31.95 2.01
CA LEU A 52 6.03 32.18 3.41
C LEU A 52 6.50 33.62 3.64
N SER A 53 7.22 34.23 2.70
CA SER A 53 7.68 35.62 2.77
C SER A 53 6.55 36.66 2.77
N LYS A 54 5.34 36.28 2.34
CA LYS A 54 4.14 37.15 2.32
C LYS A 54 3.28 37.02 3.57
N LEU A 55 3.58 36.06 4.46
CA LEU A 55 2.83 35.88 5.69
C LEU A 55 3.22 36.95 6.71
N PRO A 56 2.27 37.39 7.57
CA PRO A 56 2.56 38.38 8.62
C PRO A 56 3.46 37.82 9.74
N THR A 57 3.63 36.51 9.78
CA THR A 57 4.44 35.79 10.76
C THR A 57 5.55 35.04 10.03
N ALA A 58 6.78 35.18 10.51
CA ALA A 58 7.91 34.43 9.98
C ALA A 58 7.84 32.97 10.46
N PHE A 59 7.91 32.02 9.52
CA PHE A 59 7.99 30.60 9.81
C PHE A 59 9.38 30.07 9.44
N GLN A 60 9.96 29.27 10.31
CA GLN A 60 11.19 28.56 10.00
C GLN A 60 10.84 27.22 9.31
N PRO A 61 11.50 26.82 8.21
CA PRO A 61 11.14 25.61 7.47
C PRO A 61 11.07 24.32 8.33
N HIS A 62 11.92 24.23 9.36
CA HIS A 62 11.95 23.07 10.26
C HIS A 62 10.74 23.03 11.22
N THR A 63 10.07 24.15 11.49
CA THR A 63 8.88 24.20 12.37
C THR A 63 7.58 23.89 11.64
N ILE A 64 7.60 23.86 10.30
CA ILE A 64 6.45 23.53 9.47
C ILE A 64 6.31 22.00 9.42
N LYS A 65 5.32 21.48 10.13
CA LYS A 65 4.92 20.05 10.11
C LYS A 65 3.86 19.80 9.05
N THR A 66 2.91 20.73 8.95
CA THR A 66 1.81 20.69 7.98
C THR A 66 1.70 22.04 7.30
N PHE A 67 1.65 22.03 5.98
CA PHE A 67 1.34 23.21 5.18
C PHE A 67 0.25 22.82 4.18
N VAL A 68 -0.82 23.60 4.10
CA VAL A 68 -1.82 23.47 3.05
C VAL A 68 -2.11 24.84 2.49
N ALA A 69 -2.01 25.00 1.18
CA ALA A 69 -2.46 26.19 0.49
C ALA A 69 -3.43 25.84 -0.63
N THR A 70 -4.50 26.62 -0.76
CA THR A 70 -5.36 26.64 -1.95
C THR A 70 -5.27 28.01 -2.60
N ILE A 71 -5.07 28.04 -3.91
CA ILE A 71 -4.83 29.27 -4.69
C ILE A 71 -5.90 29.35 -5.78
N ASN A 72 -6.68 30.43 -5.76
CA ASN A 72 -7.71 30.65 -6.76
C ASN A 72 -7.16 31.32 -8.03
N ASN A 73 -8.01 31.46 -9.05
CA ASN A 73 -7.60 32.03 -10.34
C ASN A 73 -7.22 33.52 -10.29
N ASP A 74 -7.67 34.25 -9.27
CA ASP A 74 -7.28 35.65 -9.09
C ASP A 74 -5.95 35.78 -8.32
N LEU A 75 -5.34 34.69 -7.87
CA LEU A 75 -4.12 34.60 -7.06
C LEU A 75 -4.29 34.92 -5.57
N GLU A 76 -5.51 34.98 -5.05
CA GLU A 76 -5.76 34.88 -3.63
C GLU A 76 -5.51 33.44 -3.16
N ALA A 77 -4.71 33.33 -2.10
CA ALA A 77 -4.37 32.06 -1.48
C ALA A 77 -4.87 32.00 -0.03
N LYS A 78 -5.48 30.86 0.33
CA LYS A 78 -5.76 30.50 1.73
C LYS A 78 -4.67 29.53 2.19
N ILE A 79 -4.05 29.83 3.32
CA ILE A 79 -2.88 29.09 3.81
C ILE A 79 -3.12 28.65 5.25
N TYR A 80 -2.82 27.38 5.52
CA TYR A 80 -2.93 26.72 6.81
C TYR A 80 -1.57 26.12 7.15
N ILE A 81 -0.98 26.51 8.28
CA ILE A 81 0.33 26.03 8.71
C ILE A 81 0.20 25.46 10.13
N ASN A 82 0.40 24.16 10.31
CA ASN A 82 0.30 23.43 11.59
C ASN A 82 -1.07 23.52 12.30
N GLU A 83 -2.13 23.84 11.56
CA GLU A 83 -3.41 24.32 12.11
C GLU A 83 -4.62 23.49 11.68
N SER A 84 -4.37 22.30 11.13
CA SER A 84 -5.40 21.35 10.75
C SER A 84 -5.02 19.97 11.27
N ASP A 85 -6.03 19.27 11.79
CA ASP A 85 -5.91 17.87 12.15
C ASP A 85 -5.83 17.06 10.84
N VAL A 86 -4.77 16.26 10.71
CA VAL A 86 -4.55 15.40 9.54
C VAL A 86 -5.20 14.07 9.84
N LEU A 87 -6.20 13.71 9.05
CA LEU A 87 -6.97 12.48 9.20
C LEU A 87 -6.58 11.51 8.10
N ALA A 88 -6.56 10.22 8.42
CA ALA A 88 -6.41 9.17 7.43
C ALA A 88 -7.46 8.10 7.61
N LYS A 89 -8.02 7.66 6.50
CA LYS A 89 -8.83 6.44 6.43
C LYS A 89 -7.90 5.29 6.11
N ILE A 90 -7.80 4.32 7.02
CA ILE A 90 -6.83 3.23 6.94
C ILE A 90 -7.50 1.87 7.03
N SER A 91 -6.98 0.91 6.28
CA SER A 91 -7.25 -0.52 6.50
C SER A 91 -6.24 -1.07 7.49
N VAL A 92 -6.73 -1.90 8.42
CA VAL A 92 -5.95 -2.42 9.54
C VAL A 92 -5.87 -3.94 9.52
N SER A 93 -4.78 -4.49 10.08
CA SER A 93 -4.55 -5.93 10.20
C SER A 93 -5.20 -6.56 11.42
N ARG A 94 -5.51 -5.75 12.45
CA ARG A 94 -6.12 -6.22 13.72
C ARG A 94 -7.44 -6.92 13.49
N VAL A 95 -7.62 -8.06 14.15
CA VAL A 95 -8.87 -8.81 14.21
C VAL A 95 -9.71 -8.28 15.37
N GLY A 96 -10.97 -7.93 15.11
CA GLY A 96 -11.91 -7.40 16.10
C GLY A 96 -12.28 -5.93 15.88
N GLU A 97 -13.15 -5.41 16.75
CA GLU A 97 -13.54 -3.99 16.72
C GLU A 97 -12.39 -3.12 17.23
N ILE A 98 -12.17 -1.98 16.56
CA ILE A 98 -11.27 -0.93 17.02
C ILE A 98 -12.15 0.19 17.57
N GLU A 99 -12.01 0.48 18.85
CA GLU A 99 -12.79 1.52 19.50
C GLU A 99 -12.13 2.90 19.31
N LYS A 100 -12.95 3.95 19.40
CA LYS A 100 -12.44 5.32 19.34
C LYS A 100 -11.50 5.57 20.51
N GLY A 101 -10.27 5.96 20.21
CA GLY A 101 -9.22 6.22 21.20
C GLY A 101 -8.21 5.09 21.31
N ASP A 102 -8.45 3.93 20.68
CA ASP A 102 -7.47 2.88 20.60
C ASP A 102 -6.22 3.35 19.83
N PRO A 103 -5.01 3.05 20.34
CA PRO A 103 -3.80 3.34 19.59
C PRO A 103 -3.71 2.44 18.36
N VAL A 104 -3.43 3.06 17.20
CA VAL A 104 -3.07 2.36 15.97
C VAL A 104 -1.57 2.50 15.76
N ARG A 105 -0.87 1.36 15.67
CA ARG A 105 0.58 1.31 15.43
C ARG A 105 0.85 1.04 13.96
N LEU A 106 2.08 1.29 13.52
CA LEU A 106 2.50 1.02 12.14
C LEU A 106 2.26 -0.44 11.71
N ASN A 107 2.50 -1.40 12.60
CA ASN A 107 2.24 -2.82 12.36
C ASN A 107 0.76 -3.12 12.11
N ASP A 108 -0.14 -2.29 12.63
CA ASP A 108 -1.59 -2.45 12.47
C ASP A 108 -2.06 -1.94 11.11
N ILE A 109 -1.31 -1.06 10.43
CA ILE A 109 -1.75 -0.43 9.18
C ILE A 109 -1.35 -1.32 8.00
N LEU A 110 -2.33 -1.67 7.17
CA LEU A 110 -2.10 -2.39 5.91
C LEU A 110 -2.16 -1.45 4.71
N HIS A 111 -3.02 -0.44 4.78
CA HIS A 111 -3.22 0.48 3.67
C HIS A 111 -3.77 1.82 4.14
N VAL A 112 -3.31 2.90 3.52
CA VAL A 112 -3.90 4.23 3.68
C VAL A 112 -4.75 4.52 2.45
N GLN A 113 -6.07 4.54 2.64
CA GLN A 113 -7.06 4.76 1.58
C GLN A 113 -7.12 6.24 1.22
N GLU A 114 -7.30 7.10 2.23
CA GLU A 114 -7.50 8.54 2.05
C GLU A 114 -6.70 9.29 3.11
N VAL A 115 -6.14 10.45 2.74
CA VAL A 115 -5.59 11.43 3.67
C VAL A 115 -6.31 12.75 3.47
N SER A 116 -6.83 13.33 4.55
CA SER A 116 -7.60 14.57 4.52
C SER A 116 -7.20 15.51 5.66
N PHE A 117 -7.70 16.74 5.58
CA PHE A 117 -7.43 17.80 6.54
C PHE A 117 -8.76 18.29 7.07
N GLU A 118 -8.95 18.26 8.39
CA GLU A 118 -10.21 18.70 8.99
C GLU A 118 -10.48 20.17 8.64
N GLY A 119 -11.66 20.41 8.04
CA GLY A 119 -12.12 21.76 7.67
C GLY A 119 -11.45 22.38 6.44
N ILE A 120 -10.67 21.62 5.66
CA ILE A 120 -10.05 22.11 4.42
C ILE A 120 -10.58 21.33 3.22
N GLU A 121 -11.08 22.06 2.24
CA GLU A 121 -11.54 21.52 0.96
C GLU A 121 -10.56 21.88 -0.17
N PHE A 122 -10.56 21.08 -1.22
CA PHE A 122 -9.77 21.30 -2.44
C PHE A 122 -10.72 21.52 -3.64
N PRO A 123 -11.18 22.76 -3.90
CA PRO A 123 -12.08 23.04 -5.01
C PRO A 123 -11.44 22.72 -6.36
N LYS A 124 -12.23 22.21 -7.31
CA LYS A 124 -11.73 21.74 -8.62
C LYS A 124 -11.03 22.82 -9.45
N ASN A 125 -11.38 24.08 -9.20
CA ASN A 125 -10.90 25.26 -9.90
C ASN A 125 -9.78 26.01 -9.14
N CYS A 126 -9.27 25.45 -8.05
CA CYS A 126 -8.17 26.02 -7.26
C CYS A 126 -6.94 25.12 -7.37
N ALA A 127 -5.77 25.74 -7.54
CA ALA A 127 -4.51 25.03 -7.34
C ALA A 127 -4.29 24.73 -5.85
N TYR A 128 -3.45 23.74 -5.56
CA TYR A 128 -3.06 23.45 -4.19
C TYR A 128 -1.58 23.11 -4.04
N LEU A 129 -1.11 23.30 -2.81
CA LEU A 129 0.20 22.89 -2.32
C LEU A 129 -0.02 22.25 -0.95
N VAL A 130 0.56 21.07 -0.72
CA VAL A 130 0.48 20.37 0.56
C VAL A 130 1.86 19.88 0.97
N LEU A 131 2.30 20.20 2.19
CA LEU A 131 3.45 19.56 2.83
C LEU A 131 2.94 18.79 4.05
N LEU A 132 3.27 17.51 4.10
CA LEU A 132 2.97 16.61 5.22
C LEU A 132 4.25 16.07 5.80
N ASN A 133 4.39 16.12 7.12
CA ASN A 133 5.47 15.46 7.84
C ASN A 133 5.05 14.05 8.28
N HIS A 134 5.99 13.12 8.37
CA HIS A 134 5.80 11.81 9.01
C HIS A 134 7.11 11.39 9.68
N GLY A 135 7.20 11.60 11.00
CA GLY A 135 8.45 11.36 11.74
C GLY A 135 9.59 12.24 11.22
N TRP A 136 10.57 11.60 10.57
CA TRP A 136 11.74 12.24 9.94
C TRP A 136 11.60 12.44 8.42
N ASP A 137 10.54 11.91 7.82
CA ASP A 137 10.27 12.01 6.39
C ASP A 137 9.18 13.05 6.12
N ARG A 138 9.15 13.59 4.90
CA ARG A 138 8.20 14.61 4.46
C ARG A 138 7.74 14.33 3.05
N VAL A 139 6.49 14.69 2.77
CA VAL A 139 5.91 14.57 1.43
C VAL A 139 5.34 15.91 1.01
N PHE A 140 5.70 16.34 -0.19
CA PHE A 140 5.23 17.57 -0.78
C PHE A 140 4.42 17.28 -2.04
N TYR A 141 3.21 17.81 -2.10
CA TYR A 141 2.26 17.65 -3.18
C TYR A 141 1.91 19.00 -3.78
N TYR A 142 1.60 19.01 -5.06
CA TYR A 142 1.15 20.21 -5.74
C TYR A 142 0.29 19.89 -6.95
N ASP A 143 -0.63 20.79 -7.25
CA ASP A 143 -1.34 20.85 -8.52
C ASP A 143 -1.61 22.31 -8.86
N PHE A 144 -0.95 22.81 -9.89
CA PHE A 144 -1.14 24.15 -10.46
C PHE A 144 -2.04 24.16 -11.69
N GLY A 145 -2.52 22.99 -12.15
CA GLY A 145 -3.34 22.82 -13.35
C GLY A 145 -4.53 23.79 -13.42
N PRO A 146 -5.27 24.03 -12.32
CA PRO A 146 -6.42 24.95 -12.34
C PRO A 146 -6.07 26.43 -12.56
N LEU A 147 -4.80 26.80 -12.38
CA LEU A 147 -4.27 28.14 -12.67
C LEU A 147 -3.72 28.26 -14.09
N LEU A 148 -3.51 27.17 -14.82
CA LEU A 148 -3.05 27.27 -16.20
C LEU A 148 -4.12 27.90 -17.09
N GLU A 149 -3.69 28.57 -18.16
CA GLU A 149 -4.58 29.31 -19.06
C GLU A 149 -4.85 28.54 -20.37
N ASN A 150 -5.96 28.88 -21.03
CA ASN A 150 -6.35 28.37 -22.35
C ASN A 150 -6.40 26.82 -22.40
N GLU A 151 -5.87 26.24 -23.46
CA GLU A 151 -5.82 24.80 -23.72
C GLU A 151 -5.02 24.01 -22.68
N ASN A 152 -4.21 24.69 -21.84
CA ASN A 152 -3.43 24.07 -20.77
C ASN A 152 -4.16 24.03 -19.43
N LYS A 153 -5.29 24.73 -19.29
CA LYS A 153 -6.10 24.68 -18.06
C LYS A 153 -6.56 23.26 -17.79
N ARG A 154 -6.31 22.76 -16.58
CA ARG A 154 -6.72 21.43 -16.13
C ARG A 154 -7.34 21.55 -14.75
N GLU A 155 -8.65 21.42 -14.66
CA GLU A 155 -9.33 21.33 -13.36
C GLU A 155 -8.94 20.02 -12.66
N ILE A 156 -9.11 19.99 -11.34
CA ILE A 156 -8.90 18.77 -10.55
C ILE A 156 -10.03 17.79 -10.89
N ASP A 157 -9.65 16.69 -11.53
CA ASP A 157 -10.51 15.63 -12.03
C ASP A 157 -10.32 14.29 -11.30
N TYR A 158 -9.59 14.32 -10.18
CA TYR A 158 -9.23 13.17 -9.35
C TYR A 158 -9.56 13.43 -7.88
N SER A 159 -9.52 12.38 -7.06
CA SER A 159 -9.63 12.49 -5.61
C SER A 159 -8.31 13.00 -5.03
N VAL A 160 -8.28 14.25 -4.54
CA VAL A 160 -7.09 14.81 -3.89
C VAL A 160 -6.73 14.00 -2.65
N THR A 161 -7.70 13.55 -1.87
CA THR A 161 -7.46 12.78 -0.65
C THR A 161 -6.82 11.42 -0.93
N ASP A 162 -7.16 10.78 -2.06
CA ASP A 162 -6.54 9.53 -2.49
C ASP A 162 -5.12 9.78 -3.04
N PHE A 163 -4.91 10.90 -3.72
CA PHE A 163 -3.57 11.27 -4.19
C PHE A 163 -2.62 11.58 -3.02
N LEU A 164 -3.13 12.23 -1.97
CA LEU A 164 -2.38 12.45 -0.73
C LEU A 164 -2.06 11.13 -0.01
N SER A 165 -2.95 10.12 -0.05
CA SER A 165 -2.67 8.83 0.58
C SER A 165 -1.55 8.06 -0.11
N TYR A 166 -1.39 8.21 -1.43
CA TYR A 166 -0.29 7.60 -2.19
C TYR A 166 1.09 8.08 -1.72
N GLY A 167 1.31 9.39 -1.65
CA GLY A 167 2.59 9.93 -1.18
C GLY A 167 2.82 9.63 0.30
N TYR A 168 1.77 9.69 1.13
CA TYR A 168 1.88 9.45 2.56
C TYR A 168 2.25 7.99 2.83
N SER A 169 1.70 7.05 2.07
CA SER A 169 2.05 5.63 2.19
C SER A 169 3.49 5.33 1.78
N ARG A 170 4.06 6.05 0.79
CA ARG A 170 5.49 5.95 0.45
C ARG A 170 6.36 6.31 1.66
N ALA A 171 6.06 7.41 2.33
CA ALA A 171 6.79 7.84 3.52
C ALA A 171 6.57 6.89 4.71
N LEU A 172 5.35 6.39 4.88
CA LEU A 172 4.98 5.50 5.99
C LEU A 172 5.68 4.13 5.92
N PHE A 173 5.83 3.58 4.71
CA PHE A 173 6.32 2.21 4.49
C PHE A 173 7.60 2.17 3.65
N TYR A 174 8.43 3.22 3.71
CA TYR A 174 9.58 3.40 2.82
C TYR A 174 10.53 2.20 2.80
N GLU A 175 10.78 1.54 3.95
CA GLU A 175 11.71 0.40 4.06
C GLU A 175 11.27 -0.83 3.25
N THR A 176 10.00 -0.91 2.86
CA THR A 176 9.47 -2.03 2.05
C THR A 176 9.14 -1.62 0.61
N TYR A 177 9.05 -0.33 0.30
CA TYR A 177 8.79 0.17 -1.05
C TYR A 177 10.01 0.66 -1.79
N ASP A 178 11.04 1.09 -1.06
CA ASP A 178 12.32 1.49 -1.64
C ASP A 178 13.19 0.26 -1.92
N VAL A 179 12.57 -0.74 -2.55
CA VAL A 179 13.18 -2.01 -2.94
C VAL A 179 13.21 -2.04 -4.47
N SER A 180 14.39 -2.27 -5.04
CA SER A 180 14.57 -2.28 -6.49
C SER A 180 13.80 -3.44 -7.14
N GLU A 181 13.52 -3.33 -8.45
CA GLU A 181 12.88 -4.43 -9.18
C GLU A 181 13.70 -5.72 -9.12
N ASP A 182 15.03 -5.62 -9.13
CA ASP A 182 15.92 -6.79 -9.05
C ASP A 182 15.91 -7.42 -7.66
N ASP A 183 15.83 -6.61 -6.60
CA ASP A 183 15.66 -7.11 -5.24
C ASP A 183 14.29 -7.75 -5.03
N TRP A 184 13.22 -7.21 -5.64
CA TRP A 184 11.92 -7.88 -5.66
C TRP A 184 11.93 -9.23 -6.38
N LYS A 185 12.73 -9.37 -7.45
CA LYS A 185 12.96 -10.68 -8.09
C LYS A 185 13.66 -11.65 -7.13
N LYS A 186 14.64 -11.21 -6.34
CA LYS A 186 15.24 -12.05 -5.29
C LYS A 186 14.20 -12.50 -4.27
N VAL A 187 13.41 -11.56 -3.73
CA VAL A 187 12.35 -11.86 -2.76
C VAL A 187 11.40 -12.92 -3.30
N THR A 188 10.85 -12.72 -4.50
CA THR A 188 9.91 -13.67 -5.09
C THR A 188 10.55 -15.02 -5.46
N SER A 189 11.78 -15.02 -5.97
CA SER A 189 12.50 -16.26 -6.32
C SER A 189 12.94 -17.09 -5.12
N SER A 190 13.02 -16.50 -3.92
CA SER A 190 13.21 -17.24 -2.66
C SER A 190 12.01 -18.13 -2.29
N GLY A 191 10.91 -18.04 -3.06
CA GLY A 191 9.65 -18.71 -2.76
C GLY A 191 8.91 -18.08 -1.59
N TRP A 192 9.19 -16.82 -1.26
CA TRP A 192 8.51 -16.07 -0.21
C TRP A 192 7.86 -14.78 -0.74
N PHE A 193 6.92 -14.24 0.04
CA PHE A 193 6.22 -12.98 -0.21
C PHE A 193 5.86 -12.28 1.11
N PRO A 194 5.94 -10.94 1.22
CA PRO A 194 5.56 -10.20 2.44
C PRO A 194 4.03 -10.13 2.62
N PHE A 195 3.43 -11.25 3.04
CA PHE A 195 1.99 -11.40 3.22
C PHE A 195 1.41 -10.41 4.22
N ALA A 196 0.20 -9.91 3.97
CA ALA A 196 -0.50 -8.95 4.83
C ALA A 196 -0.83 -9.47 6.24
N PHE A 197 -0.85 -10.79 6.45
CA PHE A 197 -0.93 -11.40 7.77
C PHE A 197 0.23 -10.97 8.69
N THR A 198 1.44 -10.85 8.14
CA THR A 198 2.65 -10.57 8.92
C THR A 198 2.68 -9.11 9.38
N THR A 199 3.41 -8.81 10.45
CA THR A 199 3.63 -7.43 10.90
C THR A 199 4.54 -6.66 9.94
N TYR A 200 4.53 -5.32 10.00
CA TYR A 200 5.42 -4.51 9.16
C TYR A 200 6.89 -4.83 9.44
N GLU A 201 7.26 -5.00 10.71
CA GLU A 201 8.62 -5.39 11.10
C GLU A 201 9.01 -6.78 10.57
N GLN A 202 8.12 -7.77 10.59
CA GLN A 202 8.38 -9.07 9.97
C GLN A 202 8.58 -8.96 8.45
N GLN A 203 7.73 -8.19 7.75
CA GLN A 203 7.87 -7.96 6.32
C GLN A 203 9.22 -7.32 5.99
N LYS A 204 9.56 -6.23 6.68
CA LYS A 204 10.82 -5.52 6.52
C LYS A 204 12.01 -6.43 6.76
N SER A 205 12.05 -7.09 7.92
CA SER A 205 13.17 -7.95 8.31
C SER A 205 13.38 -9.04 7.29
N LEU A 206 12.30 -9.70 6.84
CA LEU A 206 12.39 -10.79 5.89
C LEU A 206 12.84 -10.34 4.50
N ILE A 207 12.31 -9.21 3.99
CA ILE A 207 12.76 -8.63 2.74
C ILE A 207 14.26 -8.34 2.81
N GLN A 208 14.73 -7.68 3.88
CA GLN A 208 16.13 -7.33 4.04
C GLN A 208 17.03 -8.57 4.10
N HIS A 209 16.66 -9.59 4.89
CA HIS A 209 17.46 -10.81 4.97
C HIS A 209 17.55 -11.52 3.62
N ILE A 210 16.46 -11.55 2.84
CA ILE A 210 16.49 -12.15 1.50
C ILE A 210 17.37 -11.33 0.54
N ILE A 211 17.28 -10.00 0.57
CA ILE A 211 18.07 -9.13 -0.32
C ILE A 211 19.58 -9.31 -0.09
N TYR A 212 19.98 -9.46 1.17
CA TYR A 212 21.37 -9.57 1.62
C TYR A 212 21.86 -11.02 1.77
N ASP A 213 21.08 -12.01 1.35
CA ASP A 213 21.39 -13.44 1.47
C ASP A 213 21.71 -13.87 2.93
N TRP A 214 21.04 -13.27 3.90
CA TRP A 214 21.14 -13.63 5.32
C TRP A 214 20.18 -14.77 5.67
N ASP A 215 20.54 -15.52 6.70
CA ASP A 215 19.66 -16.56 7.23
C ASP A 215 18.37 -15.95 7.80
N HIS A 216 17.24 -16.43 7.30
CA HIS A 216 15.90 -15.95 7.66
C HIS A 216 14.99 -17.09 8.16
N SER A 217 15.54 -18.29 8.42
CA SER A 217 14.75 -19.42 8.91
C SER A 217 14.05 -19.10 10.22
N HIS A 218 14.73 -18.43 11.16
CA HIS A 218 14.14 -18.02 12.44
C HIS A 218 12.94 -17.06 12.27
N ILE A 219 12.96 -16.18 11.27
CA ILE A 219 11.86 -15.26 10.98
C ILE A 219 10.63 -16.04 10.51
N ILE A 220 10.83 -17.04 9.63
CA ILE A 220 9.74 -17.90 9.16
C ILE A 220 9.17 -18.74 10.32
N GLU A 221 10.03 -19.27 11.19
CA GLU A 221 9.61 -19.99 12.40
C GLU A 221 8.77 -19.12 13.35
N ASP A 222 9.17 -17.87 13.55
CA ASP A 222 8.41 -16.91 14.37
C ASP A 222 7.05 -16.59 13.74
N ILE A 223 7.00 -16.34 12.41
CA ILE A 223 5.72 -16.13 11.71
C ILE A 223 4.83 -17.37 11.84
N ASN A 224 5.40 -18.56 11.71
CA ASN A 224 4.66 -19.82 11.88
C ASN A 224 4.10 -19.95 13.30
N LYS A 225 4.91 -19.62 14.30
CA LYS A 225 4.50 -19.65 15.71
C LYS A 225 3.36 -18.67 15.97
N ASP A 226 3.45 -17.45 15.45
CA ASP A 226 2.40 -16.44 15.56
C ASP A 226 1.11 -16.89 14.87
N PHE A 227 1.23 -17.46 13.66
CA PHE A 227 0.10 -18.03 12.93
C PHE A 227 -0.58 -19.15 13.72
N ARG A 228 0.19 -20.11 14.24
CA ARG A 228 -0.34 -21.21 15.06
C ARG A 228 -0.95 -20.72 16.37
N PHE A 229 -0.43 -19.66 16.97
CA PHE A 229 -1.03 -19.07 18.16
C PHE A 229 -2.37 -18.37 17.85
N GLY A 230 -2.44 -17.64 16.73
CA GLY A 230 -3.61 -16.85 16.34
C GLY A 230 -4.62 -17.56 15.42
N HIS A 231 -4.43 -18.84 15.09
CA HIS A 231 -5.16 -19.50 14.00
C HIS A 231 -6.68 -19.51 14.17
N GLN A 232 -7.20 -19.58 15.41
CA GLN A 232 -8.64 -19.55 15.63
C GLN A 232 -9.23 -18.18 15.30
N GLN A 233 -8.59 -17.10 15.75
CA GLN A 233 -8.99 -15.73 15.42
C GLN A 233 -8.87 -15.48 13.92
N TRP A 234 -7.85 -16.06 13.28
CA TRP A 234 -7.67 -16.01 11.84
C TRP A 234 -8.83 -16.71 11.09
N LEU A 235 -9.19 -17.93 11.48
CA LEU A 235 -10.35 -18.65 10.92
C LEU A 235 -11.64 -17.85 11.07
N ASP A 236 -11.88 -17.31 12.26
CA ASP A 236 -13.06 -16.51 12.55
C ASP A 236 -13.08 -15.25 11.67
N SER A 237 -11.94 -14.58 11.51
CA SER A 237 -11.83 -13.37 10.67
C SER A 237 -12.21 -13.62 9.21
N ILE A 238 -11.94 -14.82 8.69
CA ILE A 238 -12.21 -15.18 7.29
C ILE A 238 -13.64 -15.70 7.11
N PHE A 239 -14.10 -16.55 8.02
CA PHE A 239 -15.31 -17.35 7.83
C PHE A 239 -16.52 -16.89 8.65
N THR A 240 -16.42 -15.80 9.42
CA THR A 240 -17.59 -15.22 10.10
C THR A 240 -18.62 -14.68 9.10
N ASN A 241 -18.17 -14.18 7.94
CA ASN A 241 -19.07 -13.71 6.89
C ASN A 241 -19.46 -14.86 5.94
N THR A 242 -20.68 -15.38 6.11
CA THR A 242 -21.20 -16.51 5.34
C THR A 242 -21.51 -16.20 3.88
N ASP A 243 -21.63 -14.92 3.52
CA ASP A 243 -21.94 -14.49 2.15
C ASP A 243 -20.69 -14.37 1.25
N SER A 244 -19.51 -14.58 1.83
CA SER A 244 -18.25 -14.58 1.10
C SER A 244 -18.12 -15.81 0.18
N SER A 245 -17.53 -15.61 -1.01
CA SER A 245 -17.11 -16.69 -1.92
C SER A 245 -16.20 -17.72 -1.24
N LEU A 246 -15.56 -17.33 -0.13
CA LEU A 246 -14.67 -18.18 0.66
C LEU A 246 -15.40 -19.15 1.60
N ALA A 247 -16.64 -18.87 2.00
CA ALA A 247 -17.33 -19.62 3.07
C ALA A 247 -17.38 -21.14 2.83
N LYS A 248 -17.57 -21.57 1.58
CA LYS A 248 -17.61 -22.99 1.19
C LYS A 248 -16.29 -23.74 1.33
N HIS A 249 -15.16 -23.03 1.51
CA HIS A 249 -13.84 -23.63 1.67
C HIS A 249 -13.49 -23.94 3.14
N LYS A 250 -14.29 -23.45 4.10
CA LYS A 250 -14.04 -23.53 5.55
C LYS A 250 -13.57 -24.91 6.03
N GLY A 251 -14.38 -25.95 5.83
CA GLY A 251 -14.07 -27.28 6.38
C GLY A 251 -12.79 -27.90 5.80
N ARG A 252 -12.40 -27.57 4.56
CA ARG A 252 -11.13 -28.02 3.97
C ARG A 252 -9.94 -27.27 4.55
N VAL A 253 -10.08 -25.96 4.77
CA VAL A 253 -9.05 -25.11 5.37
C VAL A 253 -8.82 -25.49 6.84
N GLU A 254 -9.88 -25.69 7.62
CA GLU A 254 -9.80 -26.20 8.99
C GLU A 254 -9.07 -27.54 9.05
N LYS A 255 -9.40 -28.47 8.13
CA LYS A 255 -8.74 -29.77 8.12
C LYS A 255 -7.26 -29.68 7.75
N ALA A 256 -6.90 -28.84 6.78
CA ALA A 256 -5.50 -28.60 6.43
C ALA A 256 -4.72 -28.01 7.62
N LEU A 257 -5.35 -27.10 8.37
CA LEU A 257 -4.76 -26.46 9.54
C LEU A 257 -4.51 -27.44 10.68
N GLU A 258 -5.40 -28.40 10.91
CA GLU A 258 -5.17 -29.49 11.87
C GLU A 258 -3.88 -30.25 11.55
N PHE A 259 -3.69 -30.64 10.28
CA PHE A 259 -2.48 -31.36 9.85
C PHE A 259 -1.22 -30.49 9.98
N HIS A 260 -1.30 -29.22 9.56
CA HIS A 260 -0.19 -28.28 9.74
C HIS A 260 0.22 -28.17 11.22
N ASN A 261 -0.75 -28.06 12.12
CA ASN A 261 -0.50 -27.97 13.56
C ASN A 261 0.10 -29.25 14.16
N GLN A 262 -0.11 -30.40 13.53
CA GLN A 262 0.46 -31.69 13.90
C GLN A 262 1.85 -31.93 13.27
N GLY A 263 2.32 -31.04 12.39
CA GLY A 263 3.57 -31.20 11.66
C GLY A 263 3.44 -32.04 10.38
N ASP A 264 2.23 -32.45 10.01
CA ASP A 264 1.94 -33.14 8.75
C ASP A 264 1.72 -32.10 7.63
N TYR A 265 2.84 -31.50 7.22
CA TYR A 265 2.85 -30.41 6.24
C TYR A 265 2.46 -30.88 4.85
N ASP A 266 2.82 -32.11 4.47
CA ASP A 266 2.48 -32.71 3.19
C ASP A 266 0.97 -32.81 3.00
N THR A 267 0.27 -33.40 3.97
CA THR A 267 -1.18 -33.53 3.91
C THR A 267 -1.87 -32.17 3.92
N ALA A 268 -1.36 -31.22 4.72
CA ALA A 268 -1.87 -29.86 4.75
C ALA A 268 -1.78 -29.17 3.38
N VAL A 269 -0.63 -29.28 2.70
CA VAL A 269 -0.40 -28.70 1.36
C VAL A 269 -1.31 -29.34 0.32
N HIS A 270 -1.42 -30.66 0.29
CA HIS A 270 -2.28 -31.39 -0.65
C HIS A 270 -3.77 -31.07 -0.48
N LEU A 271 -4.21 -30.73 0.74
CA LEU A 271 -5.57 -30.27 0.99
C LEU A 271 -5.78 -28.81 0.59
N LEU A 272 -4.80 -27.94 0.86
CA LEU A 272 -4.95 -26.49 0.78
C LEU A 272 -4.69 -25.93 -0.63
N TYR A 273 -3.62 -26.37 -1.31
CA TYR A 273 -3.18 -25.77 -2.58
C TYR A 273 -4.27 -25.83 -3.68
N PRO A 274 -4.96 -26.96 -3.90
CA PRO A 274 -6.08 -27.00 -4.86
C PRO A 274 -7.24 -26.06 -4.48
N ARG A 275 -7.42 -25.77 -3.17
CA ARG A 275 -8.49 -24.90 -2.69
C ARG A 275 -8.19 -23.44 -2.94
N LEU A 276 -6.93 -23.01 -2.88
CA LEU A 276 -6.52 -21.63 -3.19
C LEU A 276 -6.93 -21.24 -4.61
N GLU A 277 -6.67 -22.11 -5.61
CA GLU A 277 -7.12 -21.85 -6.98
C GLU A 277 -8.64 -21.78 -7.08
N SER A 278 -9.37 -22.68 -6.39
CA SER A 278 -10.82 -22.63 -6.37
C SER A 278 -11.31 -21.31 -5.78
N ALA A 279 -10.73 -20.85 -4.67
CA ALA A 279 -11.09 -19.58 -4.03
C ALA A 279 -10.88 -18.39 -4.97
N LEU A 280 -9.72 -18.32 -5.64
CA LEU A 280 -9.43 -17.31 -6.66
C LEU A 280 -10.43 -17.33 -7.82
N ARG A 281 -10.81 -18.53 -8.27
CA ARG A 281 -11.77 -18.72 -9.35
C ARG A 281 -13.18 -18.29 -8.96
N ASP A 282 -13.58 -18.60 -7.74
CA ASP A 282 -14.90 -18.25 -7.20
C ASP A 282 -15.06 -16.73 -7.09
N ASP A 283 -14.04 -16.03 -6.55
CA ASP A 283 -14.00 -14.57 -6.50
C ASP A 283 -14.05 -13.94 -7.91
N PHE A 284 -13.27 -14.48 -8.84
CA PHE A 284 -13.26 -14.03 -10.23
C PHE A 284 -14.64 -14.13 -10.88
N LEU A 285 -15.31 -15.28 -10.73
CA LEU A 285 -16.64 -15.52 -11.32
C LEU A 285 -17.71 -14.66 -10.66
N MET A 286 -17.63 -14.43 -9.35
CA MET A 286 -18.53 -13.53 -8.65
C MET A 286 -18.42 -12.08 -9.17
N SER A 287 -17.19 -11.63 -9.44
CA SER A 287 -16.92 -10.30 -10.01
C SER A 287 -17.16 -10.22 -11.52
N ASN A 288 -17.28 -11.36 -12.22
CA ASN A 288 -17.45 -11.42 -13.67
C ASN A 288 -18.44 -12.54 -14.08
N PRO A 289 -19.75 -12.39 -13.81
CA PRO A 289 -20.74 -13.46 -14.00
C PRO A 289 -20.80 -14.00 -15.43
N ASP A 290 -20.52 -13.15 -16.42
CA ASP A 290 -20.60 -13.48 -17.84
C ASP A 290 -19.35 -14.20 -18.39
N LYS A 291 -18.27 -14.29 -17.62
CA LYS A 291 -17.01 -14.91 -18.06
C LYS A 291 -16.95 -16.38 -17.63
N LYS A 292 -16.62 -17.27 -18.58
CA LYS A 292 -16.38 -18.70 -18.28
C LYS A 292 -14.93 -18.97 -17.89
N GLY A 293 -14.76 -19.87 -16.93
CA GLY A 293 -13.52 -20.51 -16.44
C GLY A 293 -12.21 -20.07 -17.10
N GLN A 294 -11.56 -19.05 -16.53
CA GLN A 294 -10.30 -18.53 -17.05
C GLN A 294 -9.08 -19.32 -16.57
N ASN A 295 -7.96 -19.13 -17.29
CA ASN A 295 -6.65 -19.70 -16.99
C ASN A 295 -6.02 -19.04 -15.74
N GLN A 296 -4.98 -19.68 -15.17
CA GLN A 296 -4.32 -19.23 -13.92
C GLN A 296 -3.74 -17.81 -14.01
N GLY A 297 -3.29 -17.39 -15.19
CA GLY A 297 -2.77 -16.04 -15.43
C GLY A 297 -3.84 -14.95 -15.25
N SER A 298 -5.06 -15.20 -15.70
CA SER A 298 -6.19 -14.29 -15.48
C SER A 298 -6.60 -14.19 -14.02
N LEU A 299 -6.60 -15.31 -13.29
CA LEU A 299 -6.94 -15.33 -11.86
C LEU A 299 -5.95 -14.46 -11.05
N SER A 300 -4.66 -14.59 -11.35
CA SER A 300 -3.60 -13.81 -10.67
C SER A 300 -3.72 -12.31 -10.95
N LYS A 301 -4.06 -11.92 -12.18
CA LYS A 301 -4.27 -10.50 -12.54
C LYS A 301 -5.53 -9.90 -11.91
N HIS A 302 -6.60 -10.69 -11.81
CA HIS A 302 -7.86 -10.22 -11.23
C HIS A 302 -7.68 -9.71 -9.81
N ILE A 303 -6.95 -10.45 -8.97
CA ILE A 303 -6.82 -10.09 -7.57
C ILE A 303 -6.00 -8.82 -7.36
N SER A 304 -4.97 -8.61 -8.18
CA SER A 304 -4.18 -7.39 -8.18
C SER A 304 -5.02 -6.19 -8.62
N GLN A 305 -5.84 -6.37 -9.66
CA GLN A 305 -6.75 -5.34 -10.15
C GLN A 305 -7.82 -4.97 -9.12
N ASN A 306 -8.27 -5.90 -8.28
CA ASN A 306 -9.26 -5.60 -7.25
C ASN A 306 -8.78 -4.52 -6.26
N VAL A 307 -7.49 -4.51 -5.91
CA VAL A 307 -6.90 -3.43 -5.09
C VAL A 307 -6.49 -2.23 -5.91
N SER A 308 -5.75 -2.43 -7.00
CA SER A 308 -5.21 -1.31 -7.79
C SER A 308 -6.30 -0.46 -8.43
N ASN A 309 -7.48 -1.02 -8.73
CA ASN A 309 -8.62 -0.23 -9.23
C ASN A 309 -9.34 0.56 -8.14
N ARG A 310 -9.15 0.18 -6.87
CA ARG A 310 -9.82 0.80 -5.70
C ARG A 310 -8.90 1.76 -4.94
N SER A 311 -7.63 1.80 -5.28
CA SER A 311 -6.66 2.66 -4.61
C SER A 311 -5.51 3.06 -5.52
N TYR A 312 -5.15 4.34 -5.43
CA TYR A 312 -3.95 4.88 -6.04
C TYR A 312 -2.71 4.71 -5.16
N SER A 313 -2.85 4.14 -3.96
CA SER A 313 -1.87 4.24 -2.88
C SER A 313 -1.01 2.97 -2.69
N PHE A 314 0.24 3.16 -2.30
CA PHE A 314 1.13 2.06 -1.90
C PHE A 314 0.54 1.34 -0.68
N SER A 315 0.46 0.02 -0.71
CA SER A 315 -0.24 -0.77 0.31
C SER A 315 0.53 -2.03 0.65
N ARG A 316 0.62 -2.39 1.94
CA ARG A 316 1.34 -3.59 2.42
C ARG A 316 0.73 -4.90 1.93
N TYR A 317 -0.27 -4.81 1.06
CA TYR A 317 -0.77 -5.92 0.26
C TYR A 317 0.07 -6.20 -1.00
N PHE A 318 0.87 -5.26 -1.51
CA PHE A 318 1.73 -5.39 -2.70
C PHE A 318 1.04 -6.10 -3.89
N PRO A 319 -0.07 -5.56 -4.44
CA PRO A 319 -0.92 -6.27 -5.40
C PRO A 319 -0.19 -6.75 -6.66
N GLU A 320 0.71 -5.93 -7.21
CA GLU A 320 1.47 -6.29 -8.42
C GLU A 320 2.53 -7.37 -8.14
N GLN A 321 3.26 -7.23 -7.03
CA GLN A 321 4.25 -8.20 -6.59
C GLN A 321 3.57 -9.52 -6.20
N PHE A 322 2.36 -9.49 -5.62
CA PHE A 322 1.60 -10.69 -5.30
C PHE A 322 1.14 -11.42 -6.56
N SER A 323 0.68 -10.68 -7.59
CA SER A 323 0.39 -11.26 -8.91
C SER A 323 1.59 -12.02 -9.47
N THR A 324 2.75 -11.38 -9.37
CA THR A 324 4.02 -11.94 -9.84
C THR A 324 4.35 -13.19 -9.03
N PHE A 325 4.30 -13.14 -7.71
CA PHE A 325 4.52 -14.28 -6.82
C PHE A 325 3.58 -15.45 -7.14
N LEU A 326 2.27 -15.20 -7.32
CA LEU A 326 1.31 -16.24 -7.67
C LEU A 326 1.68 -16.92 -9.00
N THR A 327 2.06 -16.14 -10.02
CA THR A 327 2.37 -16.69 -11.35
C THR A 327 3.72 -17.40 -11.41
N THR A 328 4.75 -16.87 -10.75
CA THR A 328 6.13 -17.39 -10.84
C THR A 328 6.45 -18.45 -9.81
N THR A 329 5.72 -18.48 -8.69
CA THR A 329 5.96 -19.40 -7.57
C THR A 329 4.79 -20.36 -7.37
N PHE A 330 3.60 -19.84 -7.04
CA PHE A 330 2.47 -20.71 -6.68
C PHE A 330 1.92 -21.52 -7.86
N PHE A 331 1.73 -20.90 -9.02
CA PHE A 331 1.27 -21.54 -10.26
C PHE A 331 2.43 -21.94 -11.18
N ARG A 332 3.67 -21.97 -10.66
CA ARG A 332 4.84 -22.36 -11.44
C ARG A 332 4.62 -23.72 -12.10
N ASN A 333 4.92 -23.82 -13.40
CA ASN A 333 4.93 -25.10 -14.10
C ASN A 333 5.99 -26.04 -13.51
N TYR A 334 5.75 -27.34 -13.62
CA TYR A 334 6.70 -28.37 -13.26
C TYR A 334 7.33 -28.98 -14.51
N ASP A 335 8.54 -29.52 -14.37
CA ASP A 335 9.21 -30.29 -15.41
C ASP A 335 8.96 -31.78 -15.16
N PRO A 336 8.22 -32.49 -16.04
CA PRO A 336 7.96 -33.92 -15.88
C PRO A 336 9.21 -34.80 -16.03
N HIS A 337 10.33 -34.23 -16.47
CA HIS A 337 11.62 -34.90 -16.59
C HIS A 337 12.58 -34.56 -15.45
N SER A 338 12.16 -33.73 -14.50
CA SER A 338 12.94 -33.38 -13.31
C SER A 338 12.35 -34.06 -12.08
N ASP A 339 13.20 -34.71 -11.30
CA ASP A 339 12.83 -35.23 -9.97
C ASP A 339 12.87 -34.13 -8.88
N ALA A 340 13.39 -32.94 -9.22
CA ALA A 340 13.61 -31.84 -8.30
C ALA A 340 12.67 -30.64 -8.60
N ASN A 341 11.37 -30.89 -8.69
CA ASN A 341 10.40 -29.81 -8.85
C ASN A 341 10.15 -29.09 -7.52
N PRO A 342 10.13 -27.75 -7.51
CA PRO A 342 9.75 -26.99 -6.32
C PRO A 342 8.27 -27.15 -5.99
N ALA A 343 7.91 -26.85 -4.74
CA ALA A 343 6.52 -26.78 -4.31
C ALA A 343 5.73 -25.70 -5.06
N SER A 344 4.75 -26.15 -5.83
CA SER A 344 3.77 -25.31 -6.52
C SER A 344 2.43 -26.05 -6.58
N ARG A 345 1.34 -25.34 -6.84
CA ARG A 345 0.03 -25.94 -7.09
C ARG A 345 0.11 -27.01 -8.18
N ASN A 346 0.90 -26.76 -9.24
CA ASN A 346 0.97 -27.66 -10.38
C ASN A 346 1.82 -28.89 -10.05
N SER A 347 2.96 -28.77 -9.38
CA SER A 347 3.76 -29.94 -9.00
C SER A 347 3.03 -30.83 -7.98
N VAL A 348 2.38 -30.22 -6.97
CA VAL A 348 1.56 -30.93 -5.97
C VAL A 348 0.37 -31.65 -6.60
N SER A 349 -0.41 -30.97 -7.45
CA SER A 349 -1.63 -31.57 -8.02
C SER A 349 -1.35 -32.70 -9.02
N HIS A 350 -0.14 -32.75 -9.59
CA HIS A 350 0.28 -33.77 -10.53
C HIS A 350 1.18 -34.86 -9.90
N GLY A 351 1.43 -34.79 -8.58
CA GLY A 351 2.30 -35.74 -7.89
C GLY A 351 3.74 -35.71 -8.40
N ALA A 352 4.18 -34.58 -8.97
CA ALA A 352 5.49 -34.41 -9.59
C ALA A 352 6.49 -33.76 -8.63
N ILE A 353 6.22 -33.84 -7.32
CA ILE A 353 7.00 -33.21 -6.25
C ILE A 353 7.59 -34.29 -5.34
N ASP A 354 8.84 -34.08 -4.92
CA ASP A 354 9.46 -34.90 -3.89
C ASP A 354 8.91 -34.51 -2.50
N GLU A 355 8.67 -35.48 -1.64
CA GLU A 355 8.23 -35.28 -0.25
C GLU A 355 9.18 -34.35 0.51
N SER A 356 10.48 -34.41 0.20
CA SER A 356 11.50 -33.56 0.82
C SER A 356 11.35 -32.06 0.50
N ALA A 357 10.61 -31.73 -0.57
CA ALA A 357 10.36 -30.35 -1.00
C ALA A 357 9.15 -29.71 -0.30
N ILE A 358 8.39 -30.45 0.52
CA ILE A 358 7.26 -29.93 1.28
C ILE A 358 7.62 -29.89 2.77
N GLY A 359 7.77 -28.69 3.29
CA GLY A 359 8.01 -28.45 4.71
C GLY A 359 7.01 -27.48 5.33
N MET A 360 7.36 -27.03 6.54
CA MET A 360 6.61 -26.04 7.31
C MET A 360 6.36 -24.77 6.48
N LYS A 361 7.38 -24.30 5.76
CA LYS A 361 7.33 -23.06 4.96
C LYS A 361 6.25 -23.15 3.88
N GLU A 362 6.24 -24.22 3.10
CA GLU A 362 5.30 -24.43 1.99
C GLU A 362 3.87 -24.53 2.51
N SER A 363 3.69 -25.27 3.62
CA SER A 363 2.40 -25.37 4.30
C SER A 363 1.90 -24.00 4.80
N LEU A 364 2.76 -23.25 5.49
CA LEU A 364 2.45 -21.90 5.99
C LEU A 364 2.08 -20.94 4.84
N ILE A 365 2.85 -20.92 3.76
CA ILE A 365 2.60 -20.09 2.57
C ILE A 365 1.18 -20.31 2.04
N GLY A 366 0.70 -21.56 2.02
CA GLY A 366 -0.66 -21.84 1.59
C GLY A 366 -1.71 -21.09 2.40
N PHE A 367 -1.57 -21.02 3.72
CA PHE A 367 -2.49 -20.27 4.59
C PHE A 367 -2.32 -18.76 4.42
N LEU A 368 -1.09 -18.29 4.26
CA LEU A 368 -0.83 -16.86 4.05
C LEU A 368 -1.33 -16.36 2.70
N ILE A 369 -1.31 -17.19 1.64
CA ILE A 369 -1.98 -16.90 0.36
C ILE A 369 -3.49 -16.80 0.57
N PHE A 370 -4.09 -17.71 1.35
CA PHE A 370 -5.53 -17.69 1.61
C PHE A 370 -5.95 -16.43 2.38
N ASP A 371 -5.18 -16.03 3.40
CA ASP A 371 -5.35 -14.76 4.12
C ASP A 371 -5.25 -13.56 3.18
N GLN A 372 -4.22 -13.53 2.33
CA GLN A 372 -4.01 -12.45 1.36
C GLN A 372 -5.19 -12.31 0.40
N ILE A 373 -5.75 -13.43 -0.07
CA ILE A 373 -6.95 -13.46 -0.92
C ILE A 373 -8.15 -12.87 -0.17
N HIS A 374 -8.39 -13.34 1.06
CA HIS A 374 -9.50 -12.83 1.89
C HIS A 374 -9.41 -11.31 2.07
N ARG A 375 -8.23 -10.78 2.40
CA ARG A 375 -8.05 -9.34 2.61
C ARG A 375 -8.26 -8.51 1.33
N TYR A 376 -7.95 -9.05 0.16
CA TYR A 376 -8.27 -8.39 -1.10
C TYR A 376 -9.77 -8.35 -1.39
N ILE A 377 -10.49 -9.40 -1.03
CA ILE A 377 -11.95 -9.45 -1.15
C ILE A 377 -12.58 -8.42 -0.20
N GLU A 378 -12.09 -8.35 1.05
CA GLU A 378 -12.61 -7.47 2.10
C GLU A 378 -11.95 -6.08 2.18
N PHE A 379 -11.22 -5.65 1.15
CA PHE A 379 -10.36 -4.44 1.14
C PHE A 379 -11.03 -3.14 1.64
N ASN A 380 -12.37 -3.08 1.62
CA ASN A 380 -13.14 -1.89 1.98
C ASN A 380 -13.32 -1.67 3.50
N LYS A 381 -12.89 -2.60 4.38
CA LYS A 381 -12.93 -2.35 5.83
C LYS A 381 -11.87 -1.32 6.20
N SER A 382 -12.30 -0.22 6.84
CA SER A 382 -11.43 0.89 7.20
C SER A 382 -11.84 1.57 8.50
N VAL A 383 -10.88 2.14 9.20
CA VAL A 383 -11.08 3.03 10.35
C VAL A 383 -10.49 4.40 10.04
N VAL A 384 -10.96 5.44 10.73
CA VAL A 384 -10.38 6.79 10.64
C VAL A 384 -9.39 6.97 11.78
N ALA A 385 -8.14 7.28 11.44
CA ALA A 385 -7.06 7.59 12.36
C ALA A 385 -6.68 9.08 12.28
N GLU A 386 -6.43 9.70 13.43
CA GLU A 386 -5.81 11.03 13.51
C GLU A 386 -4.29 10.84 13.37
N LEU A 387 -3.72 11.29 12.25
CA LEU A 387 -2.28 11.17 11.98
C LEU A 387 -1.48 12.25 12.71
N GLN A 388 -2.03 13.46 12.75
CA GLN A 388 -1.42 14.62 13.40
C GLN A 388 -2.50 15.52 13.95
N LYS A 389 -2.32 15.93 15.19
CA LYS A 389 -3.13 16.96 15.80
C LYS A 389 -2.53 18.33 15.52
N LYS A 390 -3.38 19.32 15.24
CA LYS A 390 -3.00 20.72 15.19
C LYS A 390 -2.27 21.07 16.48
N THR A 391 -1.16 21.78 16.35
CA THR A 391 -0.49 22.34 17.52
C THR A 391 -1.36 23.48 18.01
N CYS A 392 -2.08 23.28 19.12
CA CYS A 392 -2.56 24.41 19.90
C CYS A 392 -1.30 25.15 20.34
N ASN A 393 -1.05 26.32 19.76
CA ASN A 393 -0.19 27.31 20.40
C ASN A 393 -0.91 27.66 21.70
N SER A 394 -0.57 26.97 22.80
CA SER A 394 -0.88 27.46 24.13
C SER A 394 -0.28 28.86 24.23
N ASP A 395 -1.15 29.82 24.51
CA ASP A 395 -0.87 31.25 24.61
C ASP A 395 0.54 31.54 25.13
N GLY A 396 1.33 32.22 24.29
CA GLY A 396 2.57 32.90 24.66
C GLY A 396 2.31 34.39 24.74
#